data_AF-A0A3S0YNJ2-F1
#
_entry.id   AF-A0A3S0YNJ2-F1
#
_cell.length_a   1.000
_cell.length_b   1.000
_cell.length_c   1.000
_cell.angle_alpha   90.00
_cell.angle_beta   90.00
_cell.angle_gamma   90.00
#
_symmetry.space_group_name_H-M   'P 1'
#
loop_
_entity.id
_entity.type
_entity.pdbx_description
1 polymer ?
#
loop_
_entity_poly.entity_id
_entity_poly.type
_entity_poly.pdbx_seq_one_letter_code
_entity_poly.pdbx_strand_id
1 'polypeptide(L)'
;MKKLLSLLSMLTISGTVVPTVIANVSYQKNKDLSELNLTSLNISRNKRNSVNSKHIFKTNGADIPTEQQIKDKIKEKNPQVNINSINVTNITENSAVVTITGFGGQKIINFTVDKSVPINVVIKTTHLGEIDITGFGGEYDKQLFKHFLKQLNSQLDINKINVTDITTSTIKVNSNDTNIYTGEINITYSRPVKLFIKNFELGSIIVNNNYLPTEQQIKDKLKELNPILINIINDFEVKDITSRNAKISFIRKNILSGEVVINFISNINLNKIITQTSLGEFITDNLSNPTEQQIKDKLKELNPKLNIEKINVENVSNIRAQITSSDTNTYIGHIIVDYSVSIETLNWK
;
A
#
# COMPACT_ATOMS: atom_id res chain seq x y z
N MET A 1 94.36 39.79 71.14
CA MET A 1 93.58 40.63 72.09
C MET A 1 92.65 41.53 71.28
N LYS A 2 91.36 41.57 71.67
CA LYS A 2 90.26 42.45 71.22
C LYS A 2 89.79 42.25 69.75
N LYS A 3 88.58 41.71 69.50
CA LYS A 3 87.22 42.28 69.73
C LYS A 3 86.96 43.42 68.73
N LEU A 4 85.79 43.61 68.12
CA LEU A 4 84.49 42.94 68.08
C LEU A 4 83.67 43.72 67.01
N LEU A 5 82.75 43.03 66.34
CA LEU A 5 81.35 43.42 66.03
C LEU A 5 81.02 44.78 65.37
N SER A 6 80.38 44.78 64.20
CA SER A 6 78.90 44.86 63.97
C SER A 6 78.47 46.30 63.59
N LEU A 7 77.39 46.59 62.86
CA LEU A 7 76.01 46.08 62.87
C LEU A 7 75.24 46.69 61.65
N LEU A 8 74.21 46.00 61.12
CA LEU A 8 72.89 46.44 60.56
C LEU A 8 72.76 47.77 59.73
N SER A 9 71.91 47.97 58.71
CA SER A 9 70.67 47.32 58.23
C SER A 9 70.19 47.92 56.88
N MET A 10 69.46 47.11 56.08
CA MET A 10 68.26 47.42 55.26
C MET A 10 68.29 48.52 54.16
N LEU A 11 68.04 48.18 52.88
CA LEU A 11 66.73 47.95 52.23
C LEU A 11 66.90 47.90 50.67
N THR A 12 66.02 47.13 50.03
CA THR A 12 65.96 46.70 48.61
C THR A 12 65.64 47.79 47.57
N ILE A 13 66.04 47.57 46.30
CA ILE A 13 65.14 47.57 45.11
C ILE A 13 65.82 46.79 43.95
N SER A 14 65.00 45.95 43.32
CA SER A 14 65.25 44.98 42.26
C SER A 14 65.31 45.58 40.85
N GLY A 15 66.00 44.88 39.93
CA GLY A 15 65.87 45.09 38.49
C GLY A 15 66.80 44.17 37.68
N THR A 16 66.35 42.95 37.41
CA THR A 16 67.11 41.81 36.91
C THR A 16 67.26 41.74 35.38
N VAL A 17 68.51 41.50 34.98
CA VAL A 17 69.12 40.88 33.79
C VAL A 17 68.21 40.12 32.80
N VAL A 18 68.42 40.37 31.50
CA VAL A 18 67.98 39.48 30.39
C VAL A 18 69.21 38.87 29.72
N PRO A 19 69.33 37.53 29.59
CA PRO A 19 70.30 36.90 28.71
C PRO A 19 69.67 36.59 27.35
N THR A 20 70.43 36.85 26.28
CA THR A 20 70.08 36.54 24.89
C THR A 20 70.13 35.03 24.66
N VAL A 21 68.98 34.40 24.40
CA VAL A 21 68.90 32.99 23.96
C VAL A 21 68.90 32.97 22.44
N ILE A 22 69.89 32.30 21.86
CA ILE A 22 69.94 31.95 20.44
C ILE A 22 68.81 30.96 20.17
N ALA A 23 67.89 31.33 19.28
CA ALA A 23 66.80 30.47 18.86
C ALA A 23 67.36 29.24 18.13
N ASN A 24 67.22 28.06 18.74
CA ASN A 24 67.29 26.79 18.02
C ASN A 24 66.17 26.79 16.97
N VAL A 25 66.53 26.98 15.70
CA VAL A 25 65.65 26.64 14.58
C VAL A 25 65.60 25.12 14.54
N SER A 26 64.59 24.56 15.21
CA SER A 26 64.21 23.17 14.98
C SER A 26 63.78 23.06 13.53
N TYR A 27 64.61 22.43 12.70
CA TYR A 27 64.18 21.96 11.39
C TYR A 27 62.95 21.09 11.61
N GLN A 28 61.75 21.60 11.27
CA GLN A 28 60.57 20.77 11.14
C GLN A 28 60.92 19.72 10.08
N LYS A 29 61.21 18.51 10.53
CA LYS A 29 61.44 17.37 9.66
C LYS A 29 60.16 17.20 8.84
N ASN A 30 60.21 17.54 7.54
CA ASN A 30 59.11 17.30 6.63
C ASN A 30 58.77 15.81 6.71
N LYS A 31 57.57 15.50 7.22
CA LYS A 31 57.09 14.13 7.29
C LYS A 31 56.89 13.63 5.86
N ASP A 32 57.37 12.42 5.58
CA ASP A 32 57.20 11.81 4.28
C ASP A 32 55.77 11.23 4.16
N LEU A 33 55.12 11.35 3.00
CA LEU A 33 53.86 10.66 2.71
C LEU A 33 53.97 9.13 2.88
N SER A 34 55.19 8.57 2.85
CA SER A 34 55.45 7.16 3.14
C SER A 34 55.10 6.75 4.59
N GLU A 35 55.12 7.70 5.54
CA GLU A 35 54.77 7.47 6.95
C GLU A 35 53.25 7.30 7.18
N LEU A 36 52.42 7.72 6.21
CA LEU A 36 50.98 7.53 6.24
C LEU A 36 50.61 6.13 5.75
N ASN A 37 49.52 5.56 6.27
CA ASN A 37 49.02 4.23 5.90
C ASN A 37 48.32 4.23 4.52
N LEU A 38 48.92 4.91 3.55
CA LEU A 38 48.52 4.97 2.14
C LEU A 38 48.98 3.70 1.38
N THR A 39 49.82 2.85 1.97
CA THR A 39 50.19 1.54 1.42
C THR A 39 49.03 0.55 1.45
N SER A 40 48.11 0.68 2.40
CA SER A 40 46.86 -0.09 2.39
C SER A 40 46.03 0.15 1.11
N LEU A 41 46.05 1.39 0.60
CA LEU A 41 45.46 1.81 -0.69
C LEU A 41 46.27 1.39 -1.93
N ASN A 42 47.29 0.53 -1.79
CA ASN A 42 48.14 0.09 -2.91
C ASN A 42 48.25 -1.43 -2.92
N ILE A 43 47.28 -2.13 -3.53
CA ILE A 43 47.42 -3.56 -3.81
C ILE A 43 47.85 -3.76 -5.27
N SER A 44 49.15 -3.94 -5.48
CA SER A 44 49.64 -4.83 -6.54
C SER A 44 51.12 -5.15 -6.34
N ARG A 45 51.38 -6.41 -5.98
CA ARG A 45 52.43 -7.33 -6.50
C ARG A 45 52.71 -8.43 -5.47
N ASN A 46 51.88 -9.47 -5.43
CA ASN A 46 52.33 -10.87 -5.50
C ASN A 46 51.20 -11.89 -5.29
N LYS A 47 51.43 -13.04 -5.95
CA LYS A 47 50.56 -14.18 -6.23
C LYS A 47 50.21 -14.97 -4.96
N ARG A 48 48.97 -15.49 -4.95
CA ARG A 48 48.38 -16.53 -4.07
C ARG A 48 47.95 -16.02 -2.69
N ASN A 49 46.63 -16.05 -2.44
CA ASN A 49 45.92 -15.69 -1.19
C ASN A 49 45.59 -14.20 -0.93
N SER A 50 45.23 -13.44 -1.97
CA SER A 50 44.55 -12.14 -1.78
C SER A 50 43.03 -12.33 -1.84
N VAL A 51 42.44 -12.69 -0.71
CA VAL A 51 40.99 -12.57 -0.51
C VAL A 51 40.79 -11.40 0.46
N ASN A 52 40.21 -10.31 -0.06
CA ASN A 52 39.52 -9.23 0.68
C ASN A 52 40.33 -8.11 1.36
N SER A 53 41.18 -7.38 0.64
CA SER A 53 41.48 -5.99 1.03
C SER A 53 41.68 -5.01 -0.12
N LYS A 54 41.05 -5.23 -1.29
CA LYS A 54 40.98 -4.17 -2.31
C LYS A 54 40.12 -3.03 -1.78
N HIS A 55 40.66 -1.81 -1.78
CA HIS A 55 39.84 -0.63 -1.50
C HIS A 55 38.85 -0.44 -2.65
N ILE A 56 37.57 -0.52 -2.32
CA ILE A 56 36.47 -0.38 -3.27
C ILE A 56 35.82 0.98 -3.06
N PHE A 57 35.77 1.80 -4.10
CA PHE A 57 34.98 3.03 -4.12
C PHE A 57 33.63 2.74 -4.76
N LYS A 58 32.56 2.99 -4.01
CA LYS A 58 31.19 2.92 -4.52
C LYS A 58 30.86 4.21 -5.27
N THR A 59 30.60 4.12 -6.56
CA THR A 59 30.41 5.31 -7.42
C THR A 59 29.01 5.47 -7.96
N ASN A 60 28.10 4.55 -7.64
CA ASN A 60 26.68 4.60 -8.03
C ASN A 60 26.50 4.90 -9.53
N GLY A 61 27.22 4.17 -10.37
CA GLY A 61 27.13 4.25 -11.83
C GLY A 61 28.24 5.07 -12.49
N ALA A 62 29.00 5.88 -11.74
CA ALA A 62 30.11 6.63 -12.34
C ALA A 62 31.38 5.78 -12.53
N ASP A 63 32.14 6.07 -13.58
CA ASP A 63 33.36 5.31 -13.92
C ASP A 63 34.53 5.57 -12.96
N ILE A 64 34.53 6.77 -12.35
CA ILE A 64 35.58 7.24 -11.44
C ILE A 64 34.97 7.71 -10.13
N PRO A 65 35.68 7.56 -8.99
CA PRO A 65 35.26 8.16 -7.73
C PRO A 65 35.44 9.67 -7.75
N THR A 66 34.69 10.36 -6.90
CA THR A 66 34.88 11.80 -6.70
C THR A 66 36.13 12.06 -5.85
N GLU A 67 36.71 13.25 -6.02
CA GLU A 67 37.80 13.73 -5.16
C GLU A 67 37.45 13.60 -3.67
N GLN A 68 36.23 13.98 -3.30
CA GLN A 68 35.78 13.91 -1.91
C GLN A 68 35.74 12.48 -1.38
N GLN A 69 35.24 11.51 -2.18
CA GLN A 69 35.22 10.10 -1.78
C GLN A 69 36.63 9.58 -1.47
N ILE A 70 37.62 9.95 -2.29
CA ILE A 70 39.02 9.60 -2.06
C ILE A 70 39.55 10.29 -0.80
N LYS A 71 39.29 11.59 -0.60
CA LYS A 71 39.69 12.33 0.61
C LYS A 71 39.12 11.71 1.88
N ASP A 72 37.83 11.39 1.88
CA ASP A 72 37.15 10.75 3.00
C ASP A 72 37.79 9.41 3.34
N LYS A 73 38.11 8.59 2.33
CA LYS A 73 38.77 7.29 2.53
C LYS A 73 40.18 7.43 3.10
N ILE A 74 40.95 8.42 2.62
CA ILE A 74 42.28 8.73 3.15
C ILE A 74 42.17 9.18 4.61
N LYS A 75 41.20 10.06 4.93
CA LYS A 75 40.93 10.56 6.28
C LYS A 75 40.47 9.44 7.23
N GLU A 76 39.62 8.52 6.78
CA GLU A 76 39.18 7.34 7.54
C GLU A 76 40.38 6.49 7.98
N LYS A 77 41.33 6.25 7.07
CA LYS A 77 42.54 5.45 7.35
C LYS A 77 43.64 6.23 8.07
N ASN A 78 43.60 7.56 7.98
CA ASN A 78 44.59 8.45 8.59
C ASN A 78 43.87 9.58 9.33
N PRO A 79 43.21 9.30 10.48
CA PRO A 79 42.40 10.29 11.21
C PRO A 79 43.16 11.54 11.61
N GLN A 80 44.49 11.46 11.72
CA GLN A 80 45.41 12.55 12.02
C GLN A 80 45.59 13.57 10.89
N VAL A 81 45.29 13.21 9.64
CA VAL A 81 45.47 14.11 8.48
C VAL A 81 44.28 15.07 8.40
N ASN A 82 44.51 16.37 8.20
CA ASN A 82 43.40 17.30 7.94
C ASN A 82 42.84 17.03 6.54
N ILE A 83 41.52 16.87 6.41
CA ILE A 83 40.91 16.58 5.11
C ILE A 83 41.14 17.70 4.09
N ASN A 84 41.19 18.95 4.56
CA ASN A 84 41.43 20.13 3.72
C ASN A 84 42.87 20.25 3.25
N SER A 85 43.82 19.54 3.89
CA SER A 85 45.22 19.50 3.43
C SER A 85 45.46 18.40 2.39
N ILE A 86 44.48 17.55 2.10
CA ILE A 86 44.59 16.50 1.08
C ILE A 86 44.20 17.11 -0.27
N ASN A 87 45.05 16.92 -1.27
CA ASN A 87 44.77 17.25 -2.66
C ASN A 87 44.81 15.96 -3.50
N VAL A 88 43.80 15.76 -4.33
CA VAL A 88 43.66 14.57 -5.19
C VAL A 88 43.54 15.03 -6.64
N THR A 89 44.43 14.53 -7.48
CA THR A 89 44.51 14.89 -8.90
C THR A 89 44.68 13.63 -9.75
N ASN A 90 44.54 13.76 -11.07
CA ASN A 90 44.70 12.65 -12.03
C ASN A 90 43.88 11.40 -11.64
N ILE A 91 42.61 11.59 -11.28
CA ILE A 91 41.71 10.50 -10.92
C ILE A 91 41.33 9.73 -12.19
N THR A 92 41.52 8.42 -12.15
CA THR A 92 41.18 7.46 -13.20
C THR A 92 40.25 6.37 -12.63
N GLU A 93 39.86 5.39 -13.44
CA GLU A 93 39.00 4.27 -13.00
C GLU A 93 39.65 3.38 -11.94
N ASN A 94 40.98 3.43 -11.79
CA ASN A 94 41.71 2.52 -10.91
C ASN A 94 42.82 3.18 -10.09
N SER A 95 43.06 4.48 -10.25
CA SER A 95 44.12 5.18 -9.53
C SER A 95 43.89 6.68 -9.41
N ALA A 96 44.56 7.31 -8.45
CA ALA A 96 44.64 8.76 -8.32
C ALA A 96 45.99 9.19 -7.73
N VAL A 97 46.39 10.42 -8.01
CA VAL A 97 47.58 11.05 -7.42
C VAL A 97 47.17 11.87 -6.20
N VAL A 98 47.81 11.60 -5.06
CA VAL A 98 47.55 12.27 -3.79
C VAL A 98 48.77 13.06 -3.34
N THR A 99 48.55 14.30 -2.93
CA THR A 99 49.51 15.12 -2.18
C THR A 99 48.85 15.63 -0.90
N ILE A 100 49.65 15.87 0.14
CA ILE A 100 49.13 16.37 1.43
C ILE A 100 50.01 17.54 1.86
N THR A 101 49.41 18.73 2.03
CA THR A 101 50.13 19.91 2.51
C THR A 101 50.77 19.62 3.88
N GLY A 102 52.07 19.92 4.01
CA GLY A 102 52.86 19.61 5.21
C GLY A 102 53.53 18.24 5.19
N PHE A 103 53.31 17.43 4.15
CA PHE A 103 54.07 16.22 3.87
C PHE A 103 54.78 16.31 2.52
N GLY A 104 55.99 15.74 2.43
CA GLY A 104 56.78 15.74 1.20
C GLY A 104 56.37 14.63 0.23
N GLY A 105 56.29 14.96 -1.06
CA GLY A 105 56.14 13.99 -2.16
C GLY A 105 54.72 13.85 -2.72
N GLN A 106 54.58 12.98 -3.73
CA GLN A 106 53.30 12.57 -4.31
C GLN A 106 53.19 11.06 -4.25
N LYS A 107 51.97 10.55 -4.06
CA LYS A 107 51.73 9.10 -4.01
C LYS A 107 50.59 8.73 -4.94
N ILE A 108 50.82 7.73 -5.79
CA ILE A 108 49.77 7.09 -6.56
C ILE A 108 49.11 6.07 -5.64
N ILE A 109 47.79 6.17 -5.51
CA ILE A 109 46.95 5.16 -4.86
C ILE A 109 46.23 4.35 -5.93
N ASN A 110 46.07 3.05 -5.71
CA ASN A 110 45.37 2.14 -6.63
C ASN A 110 44.11 1.59 -5.97
N PHE A 111 43.00 1.59 -6.68
CA PHE A 111 41.72 1.16 -6.15
C PHE A 111 40.89 0.42 -7.20
N THR A 112 39.79 -0.16 -6.73
CA THR A 112 38.74 -0.71 -7.58
C THR A 112 37.49 0.14 -7.44
N VAL A 113 36.74 0.28 -8.52
CA VAL A 113 35.47 0.99 -8.53
C VAL A 113 34.33 -0.03 -8.56
N ASP A 114 33.41 0.08 -7.61
CA ASP A 114 32.11 -0.58 -7.66
C ASP A 114 31.09 0.40 -8.25
N LYS A 115 30.81 0.18 -9.54
CA LYS A 115 29.86 0.97 -10.34
C LYS A 115 28.41 0.59 -10.07
N SER A 116 28.13 -0.48 -9.32
CA SER A 116 26.75 -0.94 -9.14
C SER A 116 25.91 0.10 -8.38
N VAL A 117 24.64 0.20 -8.77
CA VAL A 117 23.69 1.19 -8.24
C VAL A 117 22.67 0.50 -7.34
N PRO A 118 22.37 1.03 -6.14
CA PRO A 118 21.26 0.50 -5.34
C PRO A 118 19.93 0.52 -6.12
N ILE A 119 19.20 -0.59 -6.10
CA ILE A 119 18.01 -0.77 -6.94
C ILE A 119 16.88 0.22 -6.60
N ASN A 120 16.83 0.68 -5.34
CA ASN A 120 15.91 1.72 -4.87
C ASN A 120 16.23 3.13 -5.38
N VAL A 121 17.44 3.37 -5.91
CA VAL A 121 17.80 4.65 -6.56
C VAL A 121 17.28 4.70 -7.99
N VAL A 122 17.21 3.55 -8.66
CA VAL A 122 16.76 3.43 -10.06
C VAL A 122 15.26 3.17 -10.20
N ILE A 123 14.67 2.41 -9.27
CA ILE A 123 13.22 2.19 -9.21
C ILE A 123 12.61 3.21 -8.25
N LYS A 124 12.14 4.33 -8.80
CA LYS A 124 11.51 5.42 -8.03
C LYS A 124 10.02 5.17 -7.82
N THR A 125 9.36 4.57 -8.80
CA THR A 125 7.94 4.24 -8.73
C THR A 125 7.78 2.80 -8.27
N THR A 126 7.37 2.62 -7.02
CA THR A 126 7.22 1.31 -6.36
C THR A 126 5.78 0.82 -6.29
N HIS A 127 4.82 1.59 -6.82
CA HIS A 127 3.44 1.17 -7.00
C HIS A 127 3.13 1.06 -8.49
N LEU A 128 2.82 -0.14 -8.97
CA LEU A 128 2.59 -0.39 -10.40
C LEU A 128 1.17 -0.05 -10.86
N GLY A 129 0.28 0.32 -9.94
CA GLY A 129 -1.12 0.61 -10.24
C GLY A 129 -2.01 -0.64 -10.22
N GLU A 130 -3.09 -0.60 -10.99
CA GLU A 130 -4.02 -1.73 -11.19
C GLU A 130 -3.49 -2.66 -12.29
N ILE A 131 -3.36 -3.95 -11.97
CA ILE A 131 -2.88 -4.99 -12.90
C ILE A 131 -3.91 -6.11 -13.00
N ASP A 132 -4.37 -6.36 -14.23
CA ASP A 132 -5.20 -7.51 -14.57
C ASP A 132 -4.32 -8.68 -15.04
N ILE A 133 -4.19 -9.71 -14.21
CA ILE A 133 -3.36 -10.90 -14.50
C ILE A 133 -4.13 -11.99 -15.27
N THR A 134 -5.43 -11.82 -15.54
CA THR A 134 -6.22 -12.87 -16.19
C THR A 134 -5.87 -13.10 -17.65
N GLY A 135 -5.39 -12.06 -18.35
CA GLY A 135 -4.92 -12.14 -19.73
C GLY A 135 -3.67 -13.03 -19.93
N PHE A 136 -3.03 -13.49 -18.85
CA PHE A 136 -1.76 -14.22 -18.86
C PHE A 136 -1.87 -15.65 -18.33
N GLY A 137 -3.07 -16.23 -18.32
CA GLY A 137 -3.29 -17.64 -17.91
C GLY A 137 -3.47 -17.86 -16.40
N GLY A 138 -3.66 -16.79 -15.63
CA GLY A 138 -3.98 -16.88 -14.20
C GLY A 138 -2.80 -17.17 -13.28
N GLU A 139 -1.65 -17.56 -13.83
CA GLU A 139 -0.38 -17.60 -13.11
C GLU A 139 0.28 -16.22 -13.07
N TYR A 140 1.06 -15.98 -12.02
CA TYR A 140 1.82 -14.76 -11.86
C TYR A 140 3.00 -14.72 -12.84
N ASP A 141 2.77 -14.19 -14.04
CA ASP A 141 3.82 -14.05 -15.05
C ASP A 141 4.82 -12.96 -14.66
N LYS A 142 6.07 -13.37 -14.40
CA LYS A 142 7.19 -12.46 -14.12
C LYS A 142 7.37 -11.42 -15.23
N GLN A 143 7.09 -11.78 -16.49
CA GLN A 143 7.24 -10.87 -17.63
C GLN A 143 6.24 -9.72 -17.59
N LEU A 144 5.01 -9.96 -17.11
CA LEU A 144 4.01 -8.92 -16.90
C LEU A 144 4.53 -7.83 -15.95
N PHE A 145 5.04 -8.23 -14.79
CA PHE A 145 5.58 -7.29 -13.81
C PHE A 145 6.83 -6.58 -14.33
N LYS A 146 7.68 -7.28 -15.09
CA LYS A 146 8.83 -6.67 -15.75
C LYS A 146 8.42 -5.58 -16.75
N HIS A 147 7.36 -5.83 -17.52
CA HIS A 147 6.80 -4.84 -18.45
C HIS A 147 6.36 -3.56 -17.71
N PHE A 148 5.54 -3.67 -16.67
CA PHE A 148 5.10 -2.52 -15.87
C PHE A 148 6.25 -1.79 -15.16
N LEU A 149 7.22 -2.53 -14.62
CA LEU A 149 8.41 -1.95 -14.00
C LEU A 149 9.21 -1.10 -14.99
N LYS A 150 9.43 -1.61 -16.21
CA LYS A 150 10.14 -0.89 -17.28
C LYS A 150 9.34 0.31 -17.77
N GLN A 151 8.02 0.19 -17.88
CA GLN A 151 7.15 1.29 -18.30
C GLN A 151 7.22 2.47 -17.32
N LEU A 152 7.16 2.20 -16.01
CA LEU A 152 7.18 3.24 -14.97
C LEU A 152 8.60 3.70 -14.59
N ASN A 153 9.62 2.91 -14.89
CA ASN A 153 11.02 3.20 -14.63
C ASN A 153 11.82 3.00 -15.92
N SER A 154 11.63 3.90 -16.89
CA SER A 154 12.16 3.75 -18.27
C SER A 154 13.68 3.57 -18.36
N GLN A 155 14.44 4.07 -17.37
CA GLN A 155 15.90 3.94 -17.29
C GLN A 155 16.37 2.60 -16.73
N LEU A 156 15.46 1.76 -16.23
CA LEU A 156 15.78 0.45 -15.67
C LEU A 156 16.21 -0.52 -16.77
N ASP A 157 17.39 -1.13 -16.66
CA ASP A 157 17.73 -2.27 -17.50
C ASP A 157 17.00 -3.52 -17.00
N ILE A 158 15.83 -3.79 -17.59
CA ILE A 158 14.93 -4.86 -17.15
C ILE A 158 15.52 -6.27 -17.32
N ASN A 159 16.51 -6.43 -18.20
CA ASN A 159 17.21 -7.71 -18.37
C ASN A 159 18.06 -8.06 -17.16
N LYS A 160 18.49 -7.04 -16.39
CA LYS A 160 19.26 -7.19 -15.15
C LYS A 160 18.38 -7.38 -13.92
N ILE A 161 17.07 -7.38 -14.08
CA ILE A 161 16.10 -7.45 -13.00
C ILE A 161 15.55 -8.86 -12.86
N ASN A 162 15.42 -9.29 -11.62
CA ASN A 162 14.72 -10.50 -11.23
C ASN A 162 13.49 -10.14 -10.38
N VAL A 163 12.41 -10.87 -10.61
CA VAL A 163 11.12 -10.71 -9.92
C VAL A 163 10.80 -12.01 -9.21
N THR A 164 10.61 -11.93 -7.90
CA THR A 164 10.34 -13.06 -6.99
C THR A 164 9.21 -12.72 -6.03
N ASP A 165 8.84 -13.68 -5.19
CA ASP A 165 7.86 -13.53 -4.11
C ASP A 165 6.59 -12.80 -4.55
N ILE A 166 6.03 -13.24 -5.68
CA ILE A 166 4.81 -12.64 -6.22
C ILE A 166 3.63 -13.08 -5.35
N THR A 167 3.06 -12.13 -4.63
CA THR A 167 1.83 -12.28 -3.86
C THR A 167 0.67 -11.61 -4.59
N THR A 168 -0.51 -11.54 -3.96
CA THR A 168 -1.71 -10.90 -4.52
C THR A 168 -1.60 -9.38 -4.71
N SER A 169 -0.67 -8.71 -4.02
CA SER A 169 -0.53 -7.24 -4.05
C SER A 169 0.91 -6.74 -3.97
N THR A 170 1.87 -7.66 -3.88
CA THR A 170 3.29 -7.33 -3.82
C THR A 170 4.11 -8.26 -4.68
N ILE A 171 5.24 -7.74 -5.15
CA ILE A 171 6.34 -8.52 -5.71
C ILE A 171 7.63 -8.05 -5.05
N LYS A 172 8.63 -8.92 -5.06
CA LYS A 172 9.99 -8.58 -4.67
C LYS A 172 10.86 -8.44 -5.91
N VAL A 173 11.69 -7.40 -5.91
CA VAL A 173 12.56 -7.06 -7.04
C VAL A 173 14.00 -6.96 -6.55
N ASN A 174 14.87 -7.72 -7.19
CA ASN A 174 16.31 -7.67 -6.98
C ASN A 174 17.06 -7.78 -8.31
N SER A 175 18.38 -7.65 -8.27
CA SER A 175 19.23 -7.77 -9.45
C SER A 175 19.63 -9.22 -9.69
N ASN A 176 19.68 -9.65 -10.96
CA ASN A 176 20.39 -10.86 -11.35
C ASN A 176 21.88 -10.60 -11.69
N ASP A 177 22.30 -9.32 -11.70
CA ASP A 177 23.67 -8.88 -11.94
C ASP A 177 24.08 -7.83 -10.90
N THR A 178 24.80 -8.28 -9.88
CA THR A 178 25.20 -7.44 -8.74
C THR A 178 26.26 -6.39 -9.11
N ASN A 179 26.87 -6.49 -10.30
CA ASN A 179 27.78 -5.45 -10.80
C ASN A 179 27.03 -4.24 -11.38
N ILE A 180 25.74 -4.39 -11.70
CA ILE A 180 24.89 -3.32 -12.22
C ILE A 180 23.97 -2.77 -11.13
N TYR A 181 23.21 -3.63 -10.46
CA TYR A 181 22.30 -3.23 -9.39
C TYR A 181 22.52 -4.02 -8.11
N THR A 182 22.41 -3.36 -6.96
CA THR A 182 22.52 -3.99 -5.64
C THR A 182 21.27 -3.78 -4.79
N GLY A 183 21.02 -4.68 -3.85
CA GLY A 183 19.89 -4.58 -2.93
C GLY A 183 18.60 -5.19 -3.48
N GLU A 184 17.53 -5.01 -2.70
CA GLU A 184 16.23 -5.60 -2.92
C GLU A 184 15.14 -4.63 -2.47
N ILE A 185 14.03 -4.58 -3.20
CA ILE A 185 12.89 -3.74 -2.88
C ILE A 185 11.58 -4.50 -3.06
N ASN A 186 10.58 -4.13 -2.25
CA ASN A 186 9.21 -4.56 -2.43
C ASN A 186 8.48 -3.56 -3.31
N ILE A 187 7.78 -4.09 -4.30
CA ILE A 187 6.95 -3.34 -5.23
C ILE A 187 5.50 -3.76 -4.99
N THR A 188 4.60 -2.80 -5.01
CA THR A 188 3.18 -3.00 -4.73
C THR A 188 2.36 -2.83 -6.00
N TYR A 189 1.22 -3.48 -6.04
CA TYR A 189 0.23 -3.33 -7.10
C TYR A 189 -1.14 -3.72 -6.56
N SER A 190 -2.19 -3.31 -7.27
CA SER A 190 -3.57 -3.66 -6.95
C SER A 190 -4.16 -4.50 -8.08
N ARG A 191 -5.20 -5.28 -7.80
CA ARG A 191 -5.92 -6.07 -8.80
C ARG A 191 -7.35 -5.57 -8.96
N PRO A 192 -7.95 -5.61 -10.14
CA PRO A 192 -9.29 -5.11 -10.30
C PRO A 192 -10.32 -5.97 -9.54
N VAL A 193 -11.26 -5.32 -8.86
CA VAL A 193 -12.35 -5.95 -8.08
C VAL A 193 -13.14 -6.96 -8.93
N LYS A 194 -13.34 -6.66 -10.22
CA LYS A 194 -14.05 -7.53 -11.18
C LYS A 194 -13.44 -8.93 -11.33
N LEU A 195 -12.20 -9.15 -10.90
CA LEU A 195 -11.58 -10.49 -10.94
C LEU A 195 -12.09 -11.40 -9.82
N PHE A 196 -12.59 -10.82 -8.74
CA PHE A 196 -13.07 -11.54 -7.56
C PHE A 196 -14.60 -11.69 -7.55
N ILE A 197 -15.30 -10.85 -8.33
CA ILE A 197 -16.75 -10.90 -8.51
C ILE A 197 -17.03 -11.39 -9.94
N LYS A 198 -17.52 -12.61 -10.07
CA LYS A 198 -17.87 -13.21 -11.36
C LYS A 198 -19.35 -13.01 -11.70
N ASN A 199 -20.20 -13.08 -10.68
CA ASN A 199 -21.65 -12.91 -10.80
C ASN A 199 -22.05 -11.51 -10.34
N PHE A 200 -22.39 -10.66 -11.30
CA PHE A 200 -22.86 -9.28 -11.07
C PHE A 200 -24.39 -9.22 -10.92
N GLU A 201 -25.11 -10.20 -11.43
CA GLU A 201 -26.57 -10.33 -11.29
C GLU A 201 -26.90 -11.15 -10.04
N LEU A 202 -27.41 -10.49 -9.01
CA LEU A 202 -27.71 -11.15 -7.72
C LEU A 202 -29.14 -11.71 -7.63
N GLY A 203 -29.97 -11.45 -8.64
CA GLY A 203 -31.39 -11.85 -8.64
C GLY A 203 -32.19 -11.10 -7.58
N SER A 204 -33.09 -11.80 -6.89
CA SER A 204 -33.97 -11.20 -5.90
C SER A 204 -33.32 -11.05 -4.52
N ILE A 205 -33.51 -9.87 -3.91
CA ILE A 205 -33.16 -9.60 -2.52
C ILE A 205 -34.44 -9.19 -1.78
N ILE A 206 -34.78 -9.96 -0.74
CA ILE A 206 -35.99 -9.74 0.06
C ILE A 206 -35.73 -8.63 1.07
N VAL A 207 -36.47 -7.54 0.99
CA VAL A 207 -36.34 -6.37 1.86
C VAL A 207 -37.53 -6.24 2.81
N ASN A 208 -37.31 -5.52 3.92
CA ASN A 208 -38.29 -5.52 5.01
C ASN A 208 -39.32 -4.41 4.92
N ASN A 209 -39.04 -3.21 4.36
CA ASN A 209 -40.02 -2.11 4.29
C ASN A 209 -39.64 -0.91 3.39
N ASN A 210 -38.36 -0.64 3.15
CA ASN A 210 -37.93 0.61 2.47
C ASN A 210 -37.65 0.44 0.98
N TYR A 211 -38.08 -0.68 0.37
CA TYR A 211 -37.76 -1.07 -1.02
C TYR A 211 -36.26 -1.10 -1.38
N LEU A 212 -35.39 -0.86 -0.39
CA LEU A 212 -33.95 -0.86 -0.50
C LEU A 212 -33.38 -1.97 0.38
N PRO A 213 -32.47 -2.79 -0.15
CA PRO A 213 -31.79 -3.79 0.65
C PRO A 213 -30.75 -3.12 1.53
N THR A 214 -30.45 -3.76 2.66
CA THR A 214 -29.32 -3.31 3.48
C THR A 214 -28.01 -3.74 2.83
N GLU A 215 -26.92 -3.04 3.18
CA GLU A 215 -25.56 -3.46 2.80
C GLU A 215 -25.31 -4.95 3.14
N GLN A 216 -25.75 -5.40 4.31
CA GLN A 216 -25.56 -6.78 4.72
C GLN A 216 -26.34 -7.77 3.84
N GLN A 217 -27.58 -7.45 3.46
CA GLN A 217 -28.37 -8.31 2.56
C GLN A 217 -27.72 -8.44 1.18
N ILE A 218 -27.16 -7.34 0.67
CA ILE A 218 -26.37 -7.35 -0.57
C ILE A 218 -25.12 -8.23 -0.40
N LYS A 219 -24.36 -8.03 0.68
CA LYS A 219 -23.15 -8.83 0.98
C LYS A 219 -23.44 -10.33 1.10
N ASP A 220 -24.54 -10.67 1.75
CA ASP A 220 -24.98 -12.06 1.92
C ASP A 220 -25.33 -12.70 0.57
N LYS A 221 -26.06 -11.99 -0.29
CA LYS A 221 -26.38 -12.50 -1.63
C LYS A 221 -25.15 -12.56 -2.55
N LEU A 222 -24.26 -11.56 -2.43
CA LEU A 222 -23.03 -11.48 -3.22
C LEU A 222 -22.10 -12.66 -2.91
N LYS A 223 -21.90 -13.03 -1.64
CA LYS A 223 -21.06 -14.19 -1.25
C LYS A 223 -21.73 -15.53 -1.53
N GLU A 224 -23.06 -15.62 -1.51
CA GLU A 224 -23.82 -16.82 -1.93
C GLU A 224 -23.50 -17.15 -3.40
N LEU A 225 -23.53 -16.13 -4.27
CA LEU A 225 -23.30 -16.30 -5.71
C LEU A 225 -21.83 -16.22 -6.11
N ASN A 226 -20.96 -15.69 -5.25
CA ASN A 226 -19.51 -15.63 -5.45
C ASN A 226 -18.79 -16.26 -4.24
N PRO A 227 -18.72 -17.60 -4.14
CA PRO A 227 -18.20 -18.28 -2.94
C PRO A 227 -16.77 -17.91 -2.53
N ILE A 228 -15.94 -17.46 -3.48
CA ILE A 228 -14.58 -16.96 -3.20
C ILE A 228 -14.56 -15.78 -2.21
N LEU A 229 -15.69 -15.06 -2.10
CA LEU A 229 -15.81 -13.90 -1.23
C LEU A 229 -16.15 -14.26 0.22
N ILE A 230 -16.50 -15.51 0.53
CA ILE A 230 -17.07 -15.89 1.84
C ILE A 230 -16.25 -15.41 3.04
N ASN A 231 -14.91 -15.47 2.94
CA ASN A 231 -13.98 -15.08 4.01
C ASN A 231 -13.50 -13.64 3.92
N ILE A 232 -13.82 -12.92 2.85
CA ILE A 232 -13.31 -11.56 2.58
C ILE A 232 -14.44 -10.54 2.34
N ILE A 233 -15.71 -10.94 2.39
CA ILE A 233 -16.86 -10.09 2.06
C ILE A 233 -16.96 -8.84 2.95
N ASN A 234 -16.47 -8.93 4.19
CA ASN A 234 -16.46 -7.80 5.12
C ASN A 234 -15.41 -6.75 4.75
N ASP A 235 -14.41 -7.11 3.93
CA ASP A 235 -13.44 -6.17 3.37
C ASP A 235 -13.97 -5.43 2.13
N PHE A 236 -15.18 -5.75 1.68
CA PHE A 236 -15.89 -4.98 0.65
C PHE A 236 -16.78 -3.94 1.29
N GLU A 237 -16.95 -2.81 0.60
CA GLU A 237 -17.92 -1.78 0.92
C GLU A 237 -19.03 -1.78 -0.16
N VAL A 238 -20.25 -1.44 0.25
CA VAL A 238 -21.40 -1.31 -0.64
C VAL A 238 -21.89 0.15 -0.60
N LYS A 239 -21.96 0.79 -1.76
CA LYS A 239 -22.36 2.20 -1.91
C LYS A 239 -23.43 2.36 -2.97
N ASP A 240 -24.02 3.55 -3.01
CA ASP A 240 -25.04 3.96 -3.99
C ASP A 240 -26.16 2.92 -4.16
N ILE A 241 -26.66 2.39 -3.04
CA ILE A 241 -27.69 1.35 -3.03
C ILE A 241 -29.00 1.92 -3.56
N THR A 242 -29.49 1.33 -4.64
CA THR A 242 -30.82 1.56 -5.20
C THR A 242 -31.68 0.30 -5.06
N SER A 243 -32.93 0.33 -5.53
CA SER A 243 -33.78 -0.86 -5.55
C SER A 243 -33.36 -1.90 -6.60
N ARG A 244 -32.44 -1.55 -7.51
CA ARG A 244 -32.04 -2.38 -8.64
C ARG A 244 -30.54 -2.65 -8.75
N ASN A 245 -29.71 -1.88 -8.07
CA ASN A 245 -28.27 -2.03 -8.14
C ASN A 245 -27.58 -1.42 -6.92
N ALA A 246 -26.31 -1.74 -6.78
CA ALA A 246 -25.40 -1.08 -5.88
C ALA A 246 -23.98 -1.13 -6.45
N LYS A 247 -23.11 -0.27 -5.93
CA LYS A 247 -21.68 -0.28 -6.23
C LYS A 247 -20.92 -1.04 -5.16
N ILE A 248 -19.99 -1.86 -5.61
CA ILE A 248 -19.13 -2.68 -4.78
C ILE A 248 -17.68 -2.30 -5.05
N SER A 249 -16.97 -1.99 -3.99
CA SER A 249 -15.53 -1.73 -4.00
C SER A 249 -14.88 -2.43 -2.81
N PHE A 250 -13.57 -2.62 -2.88
CA PHE A 250 -12.79 -3.18 -1.78
C PHE A 250 -12.23 -2.05 -0.92
N ILE A 251 -12.31 -2.20 0.41
CA ILE A 251 -11.87 -1.18 1.36
C ILE A 251 -10.36 -0.93 1.22
N ARG A 252 -9.56 -2.00 1.09
CA ARG A 252 -8.09 -1.92 0.95
C ARG A 252 -7.68 -1.76 -0.51
N LYS A 253 -7.78 -0.53 -1.01
CA LYS A 253 -7.52 -0.17 -2.43
C LYS A 253 -6.13 -0.54 -2.95
N ASN A 254 -5.15 -0.70 -2.05
CA ASN A 254 -3.81 -1.17 -2.37
C ASN A 254 -3.74 -2.67 -2.69
N ILE A 255 -4.79 -3.44 -2.41
CA ILE A 255 -4.90 -4.87 -2.74
C ILE A 255 -5.83 -5.05 -3.94
N LEU A 256 -7.07 -4.58 -3.82
CA LEU A 256 -8.04 -4.59 -4.91
C LEU A 256 -8.54 -3.19 -5.21
N SER A 257 -8.57 -2.82 -6.48
CA SER A 257 -8.92 -1.49 -6.98
C SER A 257 -10.07 -1.55 -7.98
N GLY A 258 -10.59 -0.36 -8.31
CA GLY A 258 -11.79 -0.23 -9.11
C GLY A 258 -13.09 -0.43 -8.31
N GLU A 259 -14.19 -0.31 -9.03
CA GLU A 259 -15.56 -0.44 -8.54
C GLU A 259 -16.35 -1.24 -9.56
N VAL A 260 -17.30 -2.05 -9.08
CA VAL A 260 -18.22 -2.77 -9.96
C VAL A 260 -19.66 -2.48 -9.56
N VAL A 261 -20.54 -2.43 -10.55
CA VAL A 261 -21.97 -2.34 -10.32
C VAL A 261 -22.54 -3.74 -10.31
N ILE A 262 -23.26 -4.08 -9.25
CA ILE A 262 -24.07 -5.30 -9.16
C ILE A 262 -25.53 -4.94 -9.37
N ASN A 263 -26.27 -5.84 -9.99
CA ASN A 263 -27.68 -5.68 -10.28
C ASN A 263 -28.51 -6.69 -9.48
N PHE A 264 -29.71 -6.29 -9.10
CA PHE A 264 -30.66 -7.11 -8.37
C PHE A 264 -32.08 -6.58 -8.53
N ILE A 265 -33.03 -7.30 -7.94
CA ILE A 265 -34.43 -6.86 -7.81
C ILE A 265 -34.76 -6.89 -6.33
N SER A 266 -35.08 -5.71 -5.78
CA SER A 266 -35.53 -5.59 -4.40
C SER A 266 -37.02 -5.86 -4.32
N ASN A 267 -37.40 -6.97 -3.69
CA ASN A 267 -38.81 -7.33 -3.51
C ASN A 267 -39.14 -7.48 -2.02
N ILE A 268 -40.41 -7.33 -1.68
CA ILE A 268 -40.92 -7.48 -0.32
C ILE A 268 -41.75 -8.76 -0.27
N ASN A 269 -41.53 -9.60 0.74
CA ASN A 269 -42.43 -10.73 0.95
C ASN A 269 -43.78 -10.21 1.44
N LEU A 270 -44.89 -10.68 0.84
CA LEU A 270 -46.24 -10.28 1.23
C LEU A 270 -46.49 -10.42 2.73
N ASN A 271 -45.92 -11.45 3.37
CA ASN A 271 -46.05 -11.66 4.82
C ASN A 271 -45.35 -10.59 5.70
N LYS A 272 -44.46 -9.77 5.13
CA LYS A 272 -43.80 -8.66 5.84
C LYS A 272 -44.56 -7.34 5.71
N ILE A 273 -45.29 -7.15 4.61
CA ILE A 273 -46.02 -5.91 4.31
C ILE A 273 -47.51 -5.99 4.65
N ILE A 274 -48.11 -7.18 4.58
CA ILE A 274 -49.47 -7.47 5.04
C ILE A 274 -49.35 -8.00 6.46
N THR A 275 -49.50 -7.12 7.44
CA THR A 275 -49.43 -7.48 8.86
C THR A 275 -50.80 -7.73 9.46
N GLN A 276 -51.85 -7.18 8.86
CA GLN A 276 -53.24 -7.41 9.23
C GLN A 276 -53.90 -8.33 8.18
N THR A 277 -54.10 -9.59 8.57
CA THR A 277 -54.70 -10.63 7.71
C THR A 277 -56.17 -10.89 8.00
N SER A 278 -56.69 -10.43 9.14
CA SER A 278 -58.12 -10.45 9.43
C SER A 278 -58.76 -9.19 8.88
N LEU A 279 -59.59 -9.34 7.83
CA LEU A 279 -60.23 -8.21 7.15
C LEU A 279 -61.53 -7.77 7.83
N GLY A 280 -61.98 -8.49 8.85
CA GLY A 280 -63.21 -8.22 9.57
C GLY A 280 -64.44 -8.73 8.84
N GLU A 281 -65.54 -7.97 8.91
CA GLU A 281 -66.83 -8.35 8.34
C GLU A 281 -67.07 -7.66 7.00
N PHE A 282 -67.53 -8.44 6.01
CA PHE A 282 -68.10 -7.94 4.77
C PHE A 282 -69.61 -8.09 4.80
N ILE A 283 -70.31 -7.02 4.45
CA ILE A 283 -71.76 -7.05 4.20
C ILE A 283 -71.94 -7.30 2.70
N THR A 284 -72.61 -8.39 2.35
CA THR A 284 -72.86 -8.79 0.96
C THR A 284 -74.32 -9.14 0.71
N ASP A 285 -74.73 -9.11 -0.56
CA ASP A 285 -76.07 -9.55 -0.95
C ASP A 285 -76.15 -11.08 -0.85
N ASN A 286 -77.14 -11.58 -0.09
CA ASN A 286 -77.46 -13.01 0.00
C ASN A 286 -76.29 -13.95 0.40
N LEU A 287 -75.42 -13.54 1.34
CA LEU A 287 -74.24 -14.33 1.78
C LEU A 287 -73.29 -14.69 0.63
N SER A 288 -73.27 -13.90 -0.45
CA SER A 288 -72.31 -14.10 -1.52
C SER A 288 -70.88 -13.86 -1.02
N ASN A 289 -69.90 -14.46 -1.70
CA ASN A 289 -68.50 -14.11 -1.48
C ASN A 289 -68.29 -12.59 -1.68
N PRO A 290 -67.44 -11.94 -0.87
CA PRO A 290 -67.04 -10.57 -1.17
C PRO A 290 -66.33 -10.52 -2.52
N THR A 291 -66.51 -9.42 -3.23
CA THR A 291 -65.83 -9.18 -4.50
C THR A 291 -64.33 -8.98 -4.28
N GLU A 292 -63.53 -9.24 -5.32
CA GLU A 292 -62.09 -8.95 -5.31
C GLU A 292 -61.81 -7.49 -4.91
N GLN A 293 -62.61 -6.54 -5.42
CA GLN A 293 -62.43 -5.13 -5.11
C GLN A 293 -62.71 -4.83 -3.63
N GLN A 294 -63.76 -5.39 -3.04
CA GLN A 294 -64.05 -5.24 -1.61
C GLN A 294 -62.89 -5.75 -0.74
N ILE A 295 -62.33 -6.92 -1.09
CA ILE A 295 -61.16 -7.48 -0.39
C ILE A 295 -59.95 -6.55 -0.55
N LYS A 296 -59.70 -6.04 -1.76
CA LYS A 296 -58.60 -5.11 -2.05
C LYS A 296 -58.72 -3.81 -1.26
N ASP A 297 -59.91 -3.23 -1.21
CA ASP A 297 -60.17 -1.99 -0.48
C ASP A 297 -59.90 -2.19 1.03
N LYS A 298 -60.40 -3.29 1.60
CA LYS A 298 -60.18 -3.61 3.02
C LYS A 298 -58.73 -3.91 3.34
N LEU A 299 -58.03 -4.61 2.45
CA LEU A 299 -56.58 -4.82 2.54
C LEU A 299 -55.81 -3.51 2.55
N LYS A 300 -56.17 -2.56 1.68
CA LYS A 300 -55.53 -1.25 1.58
C LYS A 300 -55.82 -0.39 2.81
N GLU A 301 -57.03 -0.45 3.35
CA GLU A 301 -57.42 0.22 4.60
C GLU A 301 -56.53 -0.26 5.77
N LEU A 302 -56.40 -1.58 5.94
CA LEU A 302 -55.67 -2.18 7.07
C LEU A 302 -54.15 -2.17 6.89
N ASN A 303 -53.67 -2.17 5.64
CA ASN A 303 -52.25 -2.20 5.29
C ASN A 303 -51.93 -1.02 4.35
N PRO A 304 -51.93 0.24 4.84
CA PRO A 304 -51.87 1.43 3.99
C PRO A 304 -50.61 1.55 3.13
N LYS A 305 -49.51 0.87 3.50
CA LYS A 305 -48.26 0.83 2.73
C LYS A 305 -48.29 -0.16 1.56
N LEU A 306 -49.27 -1.05 1.50
CA LEU A 306 -49.46 -2.00 0.41
C LEU A 306 -49.85 -1.25 -0.87
N ASN A 307 -49.14 -1.50 -1.96
CA ASN A 307 -49.58 -1.05 -3.27
C ASN A 307 -50.62 -2.04 -3.80
N ILE A 308 -51.90 -1.68 -3.68
CA ILE A 308 -53.01 -2.59 -3.99
C ILE A 308 -53.14 -2.90 -5.49
N GLU A 309 -52.63 -2.03 -6.36
CA GLU A 309 -52.61 -2.25 -7.82
C GLU A 309 -51.71 -3.44 -8.20
N LYS A 310 -50.75 -3.78 -7.32
CA LYS A 310 -49.78 -4.88 -7.51
C LYS A 310 -50.20 -6.19 -6.85
N ILE A 311 -51.46 -6.30 -6.47
CA ILE A 311 -52.01 -7.43 -5.74
C ILE A 311 -53.09 -8.12 -6.56
N ASN A 312 -53.08 -9.44 -6.52
CA ASN A 312 -54.15 -10.30 -7.00
C ASN A 312 -54.88 -10.91 -5.80
N VAL A 313 -56.19 -11.09 -5.94
CA VAL A 313 -57.02 -11.84 -5.00
C VAL A 313 -57.51 -13.08 -5.71
N GLU A 314 -57.17 -14.23 -5.17
CA GLU A 314 -57.46 -15.54 -5.74
C GLU A 314 -58.18 -16.40 -4.70
N ASN A 315 -58.83 -17.48 -5.15
CA ASN A 315 -59.42 -18.50 -4.26
C ASN A 315 -60.38 -17.92 -3.19
N VAL A 316 -61.23 -16.97 -3.59
CA VAL A 316 -62.17 -16.29 -2.71
C VAL A 316 -63.28 -17.24 -2.25
N SER A 317 -63.47 -17.34 -0.94
CA SER A 317 -64.62 -17.99 -0.30
C SER A 317 -65.36 -17.03 0.65
N ASN A 318 -66.33 -17.53 1.40
CA ASN A 318 -67.09 -16.76 2.39
C ASN A 318 -66.31 -16.51 3.70
N ILE A 319 -65.13 -17.11 3.88
CA ILE A 319 -64.34 -16.97 5.11
C ILE A 319 -62.89 -16.55 4.87
N ARG A 320 -62.38 -16.71 3.64
CA ARG A 320 -60.98 -16.44 3.33
C ARG A 320 -60.74 -16.18 1.87
N ALA A 321 -59.62 -15.54 1.58
CA ALA A 321 -59.07 -15.41 0.24
C ALA A 321 -57.54 -15.56 0.24
N GLN A 322 -56.96 -15.89 -0.91
CA GLN A 322 -55.53 -15.92 -1.10
C GLN A 322 -55.06 -14.65 -1.79
N ILE A 323 -54.02 -14.02 -1.23
CA ILE A 323 -53.43 -12.79 -1.73
C ILE A 323 -52.08 -13.13 -2.34
N THR A 324 -51.92 -12.80 -3.61
CA THR A 324 -50.69 -13.00 -4.40
C THR A 324 -50.25 -11.68 -5.02
N SER A 325 -49.04 -11.66 -5.59
CA SER A 325 -48.51 -10.49 -6.28
C SER A 325 -48.81 -10.54 -7.78
N SER A 326 -49.29 -9.44 -8.35
CA SER A 326 -49.36 -9.27 -9.81
C SER A 326 -48.03 -8.75 -10.40
N ASP A 327 -47.13 -8.24 -9.56
CA ASP A 327 -45.79 -7.78 -9.95
C ASP A 327 -44.71 -8.39 -9.04
N THR A 328 -44.07 -9.46 -9.50
CA THR A 328 -43.03 -10.18 -8.77
C THR A 328 -41.74 -9.38 -8.54
N ASN A 329 -41.60 -8.22 -9.22
CA ASN A 329 -40.51 -7.28 -8.93
C ASN A 329 -40.78 -6.44 -7.67
N THR A 330 -42.03 -6.37 -7.22
CA THR A 330 -42.41 -5.62 -6.03
C THR A 330 -42.69 -6.53 -4.85
N TYR A 331 -43.58 -7.52 -5.04
CA TYR A 331 -43.96 -8.45 -3.99
C TYR A 331 -43.73 -9.89 -4.39
N ILE A 332 -43.36 -10.73 -3.43
CA ILE A 332 -43.23 -12.18 -3.59
C ILE A 332 -43.97 -12.93 -2.48
N GLY A 333 -44.17 -14.23 -2.69
CA GLY A 333 -44.90 -15.08 -1.76
C GLY A 333 -46.42 -14.96 -1.93
N HIS A 334 -47.14 -15.52 -0.99
CA HIS A 334 -48.59 -15.43 -0.88
C HIS A 334 -48.98 -15.38 0.60
N ILE A 335 -50.18 -14.88 0.89
CA ILE A 335 -50.74 -14.89 2.23
C ILE A 335 -52.23 -15.22 2.17
N ILE A 336 -52.74 -15.89 3.20
CA ILE A 336 -54.18 -16.13 3.36
C ILE A 336 -54.73 -15.04 4.28
N VAL A 337 -55.85 -14.47 3.89
CA VAL A 337 -56.60 -13.49 4.68
C VAL A 337 -57.95 -14.07 5.03
N ASP A 338 -58.42 -13.76 6.24
CA ASP A 338 -59.65 -14.31 6.80
C ASP A 338 -60.66 -13.18 7.06
N TYR A 339 -61.95 -13.50 6.99
CA TYR A 339 -63.06 -12.57 7.22
C TYR A 339 -64.37 -13.30 7.52
N SER A 340 -65.40 -12.55 7.90
CA SER A 340 -66.79 -13.01 8.00
C SER A 340 -67.66 -12.33 6.95
N VAL A 341 -68.76 -12.98 6.57
CA VAL A 341 -69.77 -12.44 5.65
C VAL A 341 -71.11 -12.42 6.33
N SER A 342 -71.78 -11.27 6.27
CA SER A 342 -73.14 -11.05 6.77
C SER A 342 -74.02 -10.45 5.69
N ILE A 343 -75.33 -10.59 5.83
CA ILE A 343 -76.30 -9.95 4.95
C ILE A 343 -76.69 -8.59 5.48
N GLU A 344 -76.85 -7.63 4.57
CA GLU A 344 -77.53 -6.39 4.89
C GLU A 344 -78.93 -6.77 5.38
N THR A 345 -79.30 -6.38 6.61
CA THR A 345 -80.59 -6.75 7.19
C THR A 345 -81.68 -6.44 6.19
N LEU A 346 -82.33 -7.48 5.64
CA LEU A 346 -83.49 -7.32 4.79
C LEU A 346 -84.46 -6.41 5.56
N ASN A 347 -84.68 -5.20 5.05
CA ASN A 347 -85.85 -4.44 5.46
C ASN A 347 -87.03 -5.17 4.83
N TRP A 348 -87.55 -6.19 5.53
CA TRP A 348 -88.84 -6.80 5.21
C TRP A 348 -89.89 -5.69 5.41
N LYS A 349 -90.17 -4.93 4.35
CA LYS A 349 -91.28 -3.98 4.28
C LYS A 349 -92.54 -4.69 3.84
#